data_AF-A0A4D9CYH6-F1
#
_entry.id   AF-A0A4D9CYH6-F1
#
_cell.length_a   1.000
_cell.length_b   1.000
_cell.length_c   1.000
_cell.angle_alpha   90.00
_cell.angle_beta   90.00
_cell.angle_gamma   90.00
#
_symmetry.space_group_name_H-M   'P 1'
#
loop_
_entity.id
_entity.type
_entity.pdbx_description
1 polymer ?
#
loop_
_entity_poly.entity_id
_entity_poly.type
_entity_poly.pdbx_seq_one_letter_code
_entity_poly.pdbx_strand_id
1 'polypeptide(L)'
;MRGRNASPLQRMKKRLPSGTGEGGVITRHLTESKEGQMLPRTRLALISALLGIIVHPFPGEAANPKLPHTHRGMLEKYELKVPRLALDKAAVERLERGYPVKKQIQAAGRAGGRGIVVQDVHAPASVVMDRILDFDNYNKMVPNVAQCGNYAKRKLMHGDVELRTRYVLSIIGFKLEYFVRHLYRPSIRTLTWTLDYDRQSDLEDTAGYWSVVPLDKEGKVGDWSRVFYSVDLRIPAWVPQLVVNILNTQALTTATAWVKTQSERAYQTSALSGERRRPDARASGRTGSSSLADKIAKSAAESRSNIYGGGDLWEGFVQEFSDIIDTAKYASQVKERTQKREERAKSARRKKGETEAGAGPDDSRNILRVLWMTILFYGITQLWITKAERRVVKGSDILK
;
A
#
# COMPACT_ATOMS: atom_id res chain seq x y z
N MET A 1 18.93 -64.59 -24.17
CA MET A 1 18.63 -63.67 -25.29
C MET A 1 18.69 -62.23 -24.79
N ARG A 2 19.51 -61.39 -25.47
CA ARG A 2 19.55 -59.90 -25.50
C ARG A 2 19.69 -59.15 -24.15
N GLY A 3 20.62 -58.24 -23.92
CA GLY A 3 21.63 -57.57 -24.74
C GLY A 3 21.94 -56.24 -24.04
N ARG A 4 23.15 -56.09 -23.44
CA ARG A 4 23.67 -54.83 -22.89
C ARG A 4 24.73 -54.31 -23.86
N ASN A 5 24.59 -53.06 -24.31
CA ASN A 5 25.59 -52.39 -25.14
C ASN A 5 26.49 -51.46 -24.31
N ALA A 6 27.77 -51.51 -24.66
CA ALA A 6 28.97 -50.77 -24.25
C ALA A 6 28.88 -49.25 -24.58
N SER A 7 29.44 -48.31 -23.78
CA SER A 7 30.85 -47.78 -23.72
C SER A 7 31.23 -46.85 -24.92
N PRO A 8 32.35 -46.06 -24.96
CA PRO A 8 33.02 -45.13 -24.01
C PRO A 8 33.58 -43.80 -24.64
N LEU A 9 34.18 -42.94 -23.78
CA LEU A 9 35.38 -42.08 -23.95
C LEU A 9 35.49 -41.00 -25.05
N GLN A 10 35.82 -39.76 -24.63
CA GLN A 10 36.96 -38.91 -25.08
C GLN A 10 37.00 -37.62 -24.22
N ARG A 11 38.03 -37.28 -23.42
CA ARG A 11 39.45 -36.93 -23.64
C ARG A 11 39.65 -35.47 -24.10
N MET A 12 40.07 -34.57 -23.19
CA MET A 12 41.11 -33.56 -23.50
C MET A 12 41.74 -32.94 -22.24
N LYS A 13 43.07 -33.01 -22.17
CA LYS A 13 44.00 -32.39 -21.21
C LYS A 13 44.95 -31.47 -22.00
N LYS A 14 45.22 -30.25 -21.53
CA LYS A 14 46.42 -29.41 -21.79
C LYS A 14 46.55 -28.45 -20.58
N ARG A 15 47.43 -28.65 -19.60
CA ARG A 15 48.86 -28.25 -19.44
C ARG A 15 49.17 -26.74 -19.64
N LEU A 16 49.35 -26.03 -18.50
CA LEU A 16 50.46 -25.14 -18.00
C LEU A 16 51.07 -24.06 -18.94
N PRO A 17 51.69 -22.95 -18.45
CA PRO A 17 52.48 -22.85 -17.21
C PRO A 17 52.42 -21.55 -16.37
N SER A 18 53.04 -21.66 -15.19
CA SER A 18 53.49 -20.67 -14.22
C SER A 18 54.60 -19.75 -14.74
N GLY A 19 54.57 -18.47 -14.35
CA GLY A 19 55.66 -17.51 -14.54
C GLY A 19 55.85 -16.63 -13.31
N THR A 20 57.05 -16.72 -12.74
CA THR A 20 57.67 -15.87 -11.71
C THR A 20 58.40 -14.68 -12.34
N GLY A 21 58.49 -13.54 -11.64
CA GLY A 21 59.37 -12.40 -11.94
C GLY A 21 58.96 -11.19 -11.07
N GLU A 22 59.64 -10.93 -9.95
CA GLU A 22 60.83 -10.07 -9.80
C GLU A 22 60.57 -8.55 -9.95
N GLY A 23 60.75 -7.84 -8.82
CA GLY A 23 61.72 -6.75 -8.66
C GLY A 23 61.59 -5.50 -9.53
N GLY A 24 61.25 -4.37 -8.92
CA GLY A 24 61.41 -3.04 -9.54
C GLY A 24 61.13 -1.89 -8.59
N VAL A 25 62.13 -1.51 -7.79
CA VAL A 25 62.19 -0.26 -7.03
C VAL A 25 62.35 0.90 -8.01
N ILE A 26 61.40 1.86 -8.02
CA ILE A 26 61.59 3.18 -8.63
C ILE A 26 61.09 4.24 -7.64
N THR A 27 62.06 4.92 -7.02
CA THR A 27 61.95 6.26 -6.46
C THR A 27 61.84 7.28 -7.60
N ARG A 28 60.86 8.21 -7.53
CA ARG A 28 61.01 9.58 -8.08
C ARG A 28 59.90 10.54 -7.65
N HIS A 29 60.35 11.57 -6.96
CA HIS A 29 59.98 12.98 -7.01
C HIS A 29 58.51 13.44 -7.00
N LEU A 30 58.14 13.97 -5.83
CA LEU A 30 57.36 15.19 -5.64
C LEU A 30 57.62 16.23 -6.73
N THR A 31 56.55 16.63 -7.43
CA THR A 31 56.40 17.98 -7.98
C THR A 31 54.99 18.46 -7.66
N GLU A 32 54.93 19.51 -6.85
CA GLU A 32 53.74 20.33 -6.65
C GLU A 32 53.29 20.91 -7.99
N SER A 33 52.05 20.66 -8.36
CA SER A 33 51.34 21.44 -9.38
C SER A 33 50.13 22.09 -8.70
N LYS A 34 50.27 23.40 -8.46
CA LYS A 34 49.17 24.32 -8.19
C LYS A 34 48.45 24.58 -9.51
N GLU A 35 47.37 23.86 -9.78
CA GLU A 35 46.38 24.28 -10.78
C GLU A 35 45.00 24.42 -10.12
N GLY A 36 44.69 25.65 -9.74
CA GLY A 36 43.32 26.07 -9.46
C GLY A 36 42.51 26.09 -10.76
N GLN A 37 41.91 24.96 -11.12
CA GLN A 37 40.87 24.93 -12.13
C GLN A 37 39.58 25.51 -11.53
N MET A 38 39.40 26.81 -11.73
CA MET A 38 38.06 27.41 -11.69
C MET A 38 37.18 26.64 -12.68
N LEU A 39 36.16 25.97 -12.15
CA LEU A 39 35.05 25.47 -12.95
C LEU A 39 34.46 26.63 -13.78
N PRO A 40 34.48 26.54 -15.13
CA PRO A 40 33.98 27.62 -15.96
C PRO A 40 32.48 27.78 -15.72
N ARG A 41 32.08 29.01 -15.35
CA ARG A 41 30.70 29.44 -15.06
C ARG A 41 29.68 29.07 -16.16
N THR A 42 30.14 28.64 -17.33
CA THR A 42 29.33 28.16 -18.46
C THR A 42 28.69 26.78 -18.23
N ARG A 43 29.20 25.93 -17.32
CA ARG A 43 28.55 24.62 -17.02
C ARG A 43 27.34 24.73 -16.07
N LEU A 44 27.23 25.79 -15.26
CA LEU A 44 26.07 26.02 -14.39
C LEU A 44 24.82 26.52 -15.15
N ALA A 45 25.04 27.29 -16.22
CA ALA A 45 23.96 27.77 -17.09
C ALA A 45 23.31 26.63 -17.88
N LEU A 46 24.08 25.61 -18.29
CA LEU A 46 23.59 24.44 -19.02
C LEU A 46 22.78 23.48 -18.13
N ILE A 47 23.13 23.36 -16.85
CA ILE A 47 22.36 22.57 -15.86
C ILE A 47 21.03 23.28 -15.55
N SER A 48 21.00 24.61 -15.47
CA SER A 48 19.76 25.39 -15.27
C SER A 48 18.86 25.39 -16.51
N ALA A 49 19.43 25.36 -17.72
CA ALA A 49 18.67 25.24 -18.98
C ALA A 49 18.11 23.82 -19.21
N LEU A 50 18.81 22.77 -18.76
CA LEU A 50 18.31 21.39 -18.76
C LEU A 50 17.29 21.12 -17.64
N LEU A 51 17.38 21.81 -16.49
CA LEU A 51 16.34 21.82 -15.44
C LEU A 51 15.11 22.68 -15.81
N GLY A 52 15.25 23.58 -16.79
CA GLY A 52 14.17 24.37 -17.37
C GLY A 52 13.32 23.62 -18.40
N ILE A 53 13.71 22.38 -18.78
CA ILE A 53 12.84 21.47 -19.53
C ILE A 53 11.79 20.92 -18.56
N ILE A 54 10.81 21.78 -18.32
CA ILE A 54 9.41 21.42 -18.49
C ILE A 54 9.01 20.20 -17.63
N VAL A 55 8.99 20.43 -16.32
CA VAL A 55 7.86 19.93 -15.55
C VAL A 55 6.67 20.76 -16.02
N HIS A 56 6.12 20.46 -17.20
CA HIS A 56 4.76 20.90 -17.47
C HIS A 56 3.94 20.24 -16.37
N PRO A 57 3.24 21.03 -15.53
CA PRO A 57 2.26 20.44 -14.65
C PRO A 57 1.29 19.73 -15.59
N PHE A 58 1.41 18.41 -15.72
CA PHE A 58 0.30 17.63 -16.23
C PHE A 58 -0.86 18.09 -15.36
N PRO A 59 -1.92 18.69 -15.93
CA PRO A 59 -3.10 19.01 -15.16
C PRO A 59 -3.69 17.65 -14.78
N GLY A 60 -3.16 17.06 -13.70
CA GLY A 60 -3.84 16.03 -12.96
C GLY A 60 -5.08 16.74 -12.44
N GLU A 61 -6.17 16.60 -13.17
CA GLU A 61 -7.45 17.13 -12.76
C GLU A 61 -7.81 16.40 -11.46
N ALA A 62 -7.64 17.12 -10.35
CA ALA A 62 -8.01 16.62 -9.04
C ALA A 62 -9.50 16.25 -9.06
N ALA A 63 -9.87 15.25 -8.26
CA ALA A 63 -11.23 14.79 -8.14
C ALA A 63 -12.23 15.95 -7.99
N ASN A 64 -13.27 15.94 -8.80
CA ASN A 64 -14.26 17.00 -8.84
C ASN A 64 -15.68 16.39 -8.85
N PRO A 65 -16.46 16.54 -7.77
CA PRO A 65 -17.79 15.96 -7.69
C PRO A 65 -18.79 16.58 -8.68
N LYS A 66 -18.47 17.69 -9.35
CA LYS A 66 -19.36 18.41 -10.26
C LYS A 66 -19.09 18.14 -11.75
N LEU A 67 -17.94 17.55 -12.07
CA LEU A 67 -17.56 17.24 -13.45
C LEU A 67 -17.71 15.74 -13.69
N PRO A 68 -18.14 15.30 -14.89
CA PRO A 68 -18.11 13.89 -15.24
C PRO A 68 -16.67 13.39 -15.32
N HIS A 69 -16.48 12.08 -15.16
CA HIS A 69 -15.18 11.45 -15.39
C HIS A 69 -14.82 11.50 -16.89
N THR A 70 -13.52 11.48 -17.21
CA THR A 70 -13.01 11.63 -18.59
C THR A 70 -13.36 10.44 -19.50
N HIS A 71 -13.87 9.34 -18.94
CA HIS A 71 -14.41 8.20 -19.67
C HIS A 71 -15.63 7.58 -18.97
N ARG A 72 -16.25 6.60 -19.65
CA ARG A 72 -17.47 5.89 -19.17
C ARG A 72 -17.24 4.42 -18.81
N GLY A 73 -15.98 4.03 -18.64
CA GLY A 73 -15.57 2.69 -18.19
C GLY A 73 -14.48 2.11 -19.08
N MET A 74 -13.34 1.81 -18.47
CA MET A 74 -12.19 1.13 -19.09
C MET A 74 -12.06 -0.32 -18.61
N LEU A 75 -12.61 -0.63 -17.43
CA LEU A 75 -12.60 -1.95 -16.82
C LEU A 75 -13.92 -2.67 -17.07
N GLU A 76 -13.83 -3.98 -17.22
CA GLU A 76 -14.99 -4.84 -17.33
C GLU A 76 -15.78 -4.83 -16.00
N LYS A 77 -17.08 -4.55 -16.09
CA LYS A 77 -17.97 -4.56 -14.94
C LYS A 77 -18.23 -5.99 -14.48
N TYR A 78 -18.11 -6.22 -13.18
CA TYR A 78 -18.48 -7.50 -12.58
C TYR A 78 -20.00 -7.70 -12.53
N GLU A 79 -20.43 -8.91 -12.87
CA GLU A 79 -21.82 -9.34 -12.70
C GLU A 79 -22.17 -9.52 -11.21
N LEU A 80 -23.41 -9.18 -10.85
CA LEU A 80 -23.95 -9.32 -9.50
C LEU A 80 -24.38 -10.76 -9.23
N LYS A 81 -23.39 -11.66 -9.14
CA LYS A 81 -23.57 -13.10 -8.87
C LYS A 81 -22.54 -13.59 -7.86
N VAL A 82 -22.85 -14.69 -7.18
CA VAL A 82 -21.89 -15.37 -6.31
C VAL A 82 -20.72 -15.87 -7.18
N PRO A 83 -19.47 -15.51 -6.85
CA PRO A 83 -18.32 -15.90 -7.64
C PRO A 83 -18.12 -17.41 -7.57
N ARG A 84 -17.89 -18.03 -8.73
CA ARG A 84 -17.51 -19.45 -8.85
C ARG A 84 -15.99 -19.56 -8.95
N LEU A 85 -15.31 -19.45 -7.83
CA LEU A 85 -13.86 -19.67 -7.77
C LEU A 85 -13.58 -21.11 -7.32
N ALA A 86 -13.01 -21.91 -8.21
CA ALA A 86 -12.51 -23.23 -7.84
C ALA A 86 -11.30 -23.06 -6.90
N LEU A 87 -11.41 -23.62 -5.70
CA LEU A 87 -10.31 -23.69 -4.73
C LEU A 87 -9.73 -25.10 -4.79
N ASP A 88 -8.44 -25.21 -5.08
CA ASP A 88 -7.74 -26.48 -4.97
C ASP A 88 -7.53 -26.90 -3.51
N LYS A 89 -7.05 -28.13 -3.30
CA LYS A 89 -6.83 -28.68 -1.96
C LYS A 89 -5.87 -27.80 -1.13
N ALA A 90 -4.81 -27.29 -1.74
CA ALA A 90 -3.82 -26.46 -1.04
C ALA A 90 -4.40 -25.11 -0.60
N ALA A 91 -5.26 -24.50 -1.42
CA ALA A 91 -5.98 -23.28 -1.08
C ALA A 91 -6.95 -23.51 0.08
N VAL A 92 -7.67 -24.64 0.08
CA VAL A 92 -8.55 -25.03 1.19
C VAL A 92 -7.76 -25.22 2.48
N GLU A 93 -6.68 -26.00 2.47
CA GLU A 93 -5.82 -26.21 3.65
C GLU A 93 -5.25 -24.89 4.19
N ARG A 94 -4.91 -23.95 3.30
CA ARG A 94 -4.42 -22.62 3.69
C ARG A 94 -5.50 -21.80 4.40
N LEU A 95 -6.73 -21.82 3.89
CA LEU A 95 -7.88 -21.15 4.51
C LEU A 95 -8.23 -21.77 5.88
N GLU A 96 -8.16 -23.09 6.00
CA GLU A 96 -8.41 -23.81 7.25
C GLU A 96 -7.43 -23.43 8.35
N ARG A 97 -6.16 -23.16 7.99
CA ARG A 97 -5.13 -22.61 8.89
C ARG A 97 -5.31 -21.11 9.18
N GLY A 98 -6.37 -20.50 8.65
CA GLY A 98 -6.72 -19.10 8.88
C GLY A 98 -6.07 -18.09 7.92
N TYR A 99 -5.22 -18.54 6.98
CA TYR A 99 -4.50 -17.68 6.06
C TYR A 99 -5.32 -17.37 4.79
N PRO A 100 -5.22 -16.15 4.25
CA PRO A 100 -5.89 -15.82 2.99
C PRO A 100 -5.24 -16.53 1.80
N VAL A 101 -6.07 -16.85 0.81
CA VAL A 101 -5.65 -17.27 -0.54
C VAL A 101 -5.70 -16.05 -1.45
N LYS A 102 -4.60 -15.76 -2.15
CA LYS A 102 -4.46 -14.58 -3.02
C LYS A 102 -4.10 -15.02 -4.43
N LYS A 103 -4.74 -14.43 -5.43
CA LYS A 103 -4.39 -14.59 -6.85
C LYS A 103 -4.31 -13.22 -7.48
N GLN A 104 -3.17 -12.91 -8.09
CA GLN A 104 -3.00 -11.69 -8.87
C GLN A 104 -2.93 -12.06 -10.36
N ILE A 105 -3.72 -11.37 -11.16
CA ILE A 105 -3.76 -11.48 -12.61
C ILE A 105 -3.26 -10.13 -13.12
N GLN A 106 -2.02 -10.11 -13.59
CA GLN A 106 -1.47 -8.91 -14.23
C GLN A 106 -2.11 -8.74 -15.60
N ALA A 107 -2.57 -7.52 -15.91
CA ALA A 107 -2.99 -7.18 -17.25
C ALA A 107 -1.74 -7.04 -18.14
N ALA A 108 -1.70 -7.71 -19.28
CA ALA A 108 -0.58 -7.62 -20.20
C ALA A 108 -0.38 -6.16 -20.66
N GLY A 109 0.78 -5.58 -20.35
CA GLY A 109 1.23 -4.30 -20.90
C GLY A 109 0.55 -3.03 -20.37
N ARG A 110 -0.13 -3.05 -19.21
CA ARG A 110 -0.73 -1.85 -18.60
C ARG A 110 -0.41 -1.72 -17.11
N ALA A 111 -0.29 -0.49 -16.63
CA ALA A 111 -0.18 -0.17 -15.21
C ALA A 111 -1.53 -0.43 -14.51
N GLY A 112 -1.72 -1.67 -14.06
CA GLY A 112 -2.94 -2.12 -13.42
C GLY A 112 -2.92 -3.63 -13.21
N GLY A 113 -3.92 -4.13 -12.51
CA GLY A 113 -4.03 -5.56 -12.28
C GLY A 113 -5.29 -5.93 -11.52
N ARG A 114 -5.74 -7.15 -11.78
CA ARG A 114 -6.86 -7.76 -11.06
C ARG A 114 -6.31 -8.60 -9.92
N GLY A 115 -6.73 -8.31 -8.70
CA GLY A 115 -6.48 -9.16 -7.56
C GLY A 115 -7.74 -9.88 -7.12
N ILE A 116 -7.58 -11.09 -6.62
CA ILE A 116 -8.62 -11.91 -6.01
C ILE A 116 -8.09 -12.41 -4.67
N VAL A 117 -8.90 -12.30 -3.63
CA VAL A 117 -8.58 -12.76 -2.28
C VAL A 117 -9.76 -13.53 -1.71
N VAL A 118 -9.46 -14.66 -1.10
CA VAL A 118 -10.43 -15.46 -0.33
C VAL A 118 -9.96 -15.55 1.11
N GLN A 119 -10.87 -15.34 2.05
CA GLN A 119 -10.58 -15.40 3.48
C GLN A 119 -11.77 -16.00 4.24
N ASP A 120 -11.49 -16.96 5.11
CA ASP A 120 -12.46 -17.46 6.07
C ASP A 120 -12.46 -16.59 7.34
N VAL A 121 -13.65 -16.24 7.79
CA VAL A 121 -13.92 -15.31 8.90
C VAL A 121 -14.84 -16.00 9.90
N HIS A 122 -14.48 -15.97 11.18
CA HIS A 122 -15.27 -16.53 12.27
C HIS A 122 -16.38 -15.54 12.70
N ALA A 123 -17.29 -15.26 11.78
CA ALA A 123 -18.50 -14.51 12.05
C ALA A 123 -19.60 -14.91 11.04
N PRO A 124 -20.89 -14.77 11.42
CA PRO A 124 -22.00 -14.95 10.49
C PRO A 124 -21.94 -14.00 9.31
N ALA A 125 -22.44 -14.46 8.16
CA ALA A 125 -22.33 -13.71 6.90
C ALA A 125 -23.02 -12.34 6.96
N SER A 126 -24.08 -12.21 7.76
CA SER A 126 -24.73 -10.92 8.03
C SER A 126 -23.80 -9.95 8.75
N VAL A 127 -23.15 -10.37 9.84
CA VAL A 127 -22.21 -9.55 10.60
C VAL A 127 -21.05 -9.08 9.72
N VAL A 128 -20.52 -9.98 8.89
CA VAL A 128 -19.44 -9.64 7.94
C VAL A 128 -19.92 -8.61 6.92
N MET A 129 -21.09 -8.83 6.31
CA MET A 129 -21.63 -7.92 5.31
C MET A 129 -21.98 -6.55 5.91
N ASP A 130 -22.46 -6.50 7.15
CA ASP A 130 -22.72 -5.26 7.88
C ASP A 130 -21.44 -4.45 8.06
N ARG A 131 -20.29 -5.08 8.33
CA ARG A 131 -18.99 -4.38 8.38
C ARG A 131 -18.56 -3.86 7.00
N ILE A 132 -18.78 -4.63 5.93
CA ILE A 132 -18.47 -4.21 4.55
C ILE A 132 -19.37 -3.06 4.08
N LEU A 133 -20.62 -2.96 4.57
CA LEU A 133 -21.54 -1.89 4.18
C LEU A 133 -21.48 -0.65 5.08
N ASP A 134 -20.69 -0.68 6.16
CA ASP A 134 -20.52 0.41 7.13
C ASP A 134 -19.53 1.48 6.62
N PHE A 135 -19.78 2.00 5.41
CA PHE A 135 -18.90 2.92 4.70
C PHE A 135 -18.55 4.17 5.53
N ASP A 136 -19.48 4.67 6.34
CA ASP A 136 -19.29 5.88 7.15
C ASP A 136 -18.26 5.68 8.27
N ASN A 137 -17.95 4.43 8.64
CA ASN A 137 -16.93 4.11 9.64
C ASN A 137 -15.65 3.52 9.05
N TYR A 138 -15.49 3.52 7.72
CA TYR A 138 -14.29 2.96 7.09
C TYR A 138 -13.01 3.65 7.53
N ASN A 139 -13.02 4.95 7.81
CA ASN A 139 -11.84 5.66 8.32
C ASN A 139 -11.34 5.16 9.68
N LYS A 140 -12.17 4.43 10.43
CA LYS A 140 -11.81 3.80 11.72
C LYS A 140 -11.39 2.33 11.55
N MET A 141 -11.79 1.69 10.45
CA MET A 141 -11.64 0.25 10.24
C MET A 141 -10.59 -0.11 9.19
N VAL A 142 -10.47 0.71 8.14
CA VAL A 142 -9.68 0.43 6.95
C VAL A 142 -8.42 1.31 6.95
N PRO A 143 -7.22 0.71 6.91
CA PRO A 143 -5.99 1.45 6.84
C PRO A 143 -5.97 2.42 5.64
N ASN A 144 -5.38 3.60 5.85
CA ASN A 144 -5.21 4.66 4.83
C ASN A 144 -6.50 5.29 4.30
N VAL A 145 -7.68 4.93 4.79
CA VAL A 145 -8.92 5.66 4.47
C VAL A 145 -9.03 6.86 5.41
N ALA A 146 -8.96 8.07 4.85
CA ALA A 146 -9.14 9.31 5.63
C ALA A 146 -10.62 9.67 5.77
N GLN A 147 -11.40 9.51 4.70
CA GLN A 147 -12.84 9.76 4.69
C GLN A 147 -13.53 8.75 3.78
N CYS A 148 -14.73 8.34 4.15
CA CYS A 148 -15.58 7.47 3.36
C CYS A 148 -17.03 7.70 3.77
N GLY A 149 -17.95 7.69 2.82
CA GLY A 149 -19.36 7.81 3.14
C GLY A 149 -20.27 7.80 1.92
N ASN A 150 -21.50 7.37 2.13
CA ASN A 150 -22.51 7.34 1.09
C ASN A 150 -23.09 8.75 0.87
N TYR A 151 -23.10 9.22 -0.37
CA TYR A 151 -23.78 10.47 -0.74
C TYR A 151 -25.09 10.23 -1.50
N ALA A 152 -25.35 8.99 -1.92
CA ALA A 152 -26.66 8.59 -2.42
C ALA A 152 -26.93 7.11 -2.09
N LYS A 153 -28.18 6.79 -1.81
CA LYS A 153 -28.66 5.43 -1.57
C LYS A 153 -30.05 5.29 -2.17
N ARG A 154 -30.24 4.25 -3.00
CA ARG A 154 -31.50 3.98 -3.67
C ARG A 154 -31.81 2.49 -3.66
N LYS A 155 -33.02 2.13 -3.26
CA LYS A 155 -33.53 0.76 -3.39
C LYS A 155 -34.11 0.58 -4.79
N LEU A 156 -33.77 -0.51 -5.46
CA LEU A 156 -34.24 -0.87 -6.80
C LEU A 156 -35.42 -1.85 -6.70
N MET A 157 -36.16 -2.05 -7.80
CA MET A 157 -37.41 -2.82 -7.81
C MET A 157 -37.26 -4.27 -7.32
N HIS A 158 -36.13 -4.92 -7.56
CA HIS A 158 -35.88 -6.32 -7.17
C HIS A 158 -35.25 -6.48 -5.77
N GLY A 159 -35.26 -5.42 -4.95
CA GLY A 159 -34.65 -5.43 -3.61
C GLY A 159 -33.14 -5.21 -3.61
N ASP A 160 -32.51 -5.10 -4.78
CA ASP A 160 -31.14 -4.63 -4.92
C ASP A 160 -31.02 -3.18 -4.40
N VAL A 161 -29.84 -2.83 -3.90
CA VAL A 161 -29.54 -1.51 -3.36
C VAL A 161 -28.39 -0.89 -4.14
N GLU A 162 -28.64 0.27 -4.72
CA GLU A 162 -27.59 1.10 -5.29
C GLU A 162 -27.07 2.07 -4.22
N LEU A 163 -25.76 2.12 -4.06
CA LEU A 163 -25.07 3.08 -3.20
C LEU A 163 -24.09 3.88 -4.04
N ARG A 164 -23.98 5.17 -3.77
CA ARG A 164 -22.90 5.98 -4.32
C ARG A 164 -22.06 6.52 -3.18
N THR A 165 -20.77 6.25 -3.24
CA THR A 165 -19.85 6.41 -2.11
C THR A 165 -18.67 7.26 -2.53
N ARG A 166 -18.29 8.19 -1.66
CA ARG A 166 -17.07 9.00 -1.80
C ARG A 166 -15.98 8.37 -0.95
N TYR A 167 -14.78 8.23 -1.51
CA TYR A 167 -13.59 7.77 -0.81
C TYR A 167 -12.51 8.85 -0.85
N VAL A 168 -11.81 9.03 0.26
CA VAL A 168 -10.57 9.80 0.34
C VAL A 168 -9.52 8.94 1.01
N LEU A 169 -8.50 8.53 0.26
CA LEU A 169 -7.33 7.83 0.78
C LEU A 169 -6.27 8.85 1.17
N SER A 170 -5.50 8.54 2.22
CA SER A 170 -4.34 9.30 2.66
C SER A 170 -3.16 8.35 2.81
N ILE A 171 -2.24 8.37 1.84
CA ILE A 171 -1.10 7.46 1.75
C ILE A 171 0.17 8.31 1.72
N ILE A 172 0.97 8.27 2.79
CA ILE A 172 2.28 8.95 2.88
C ILE A 172 2.22 10.41 2.37
N GLY A 173 1.37 11.24 3.00
CA GLY A 173 1.22 12.67 2.63
C GLY A 173 0.51 12.92 1.30
N PHE A 174 0.14 11.87 0.57
CA PHE A 174 -0.60 11.92 -0.67
C PHE A 174 -2.09 11.66 -0.44
N LYS A 175 -2.98 12.41 -1.11
CA LYS A 175 -4.42 12.21 -1.03
C LYS A 175 -4.97 11.79 -2.39
N LEU A 176 -5.82 10.76 -2.39
CA LEU A 176 -6.55 10.31 -3.57
C LEU A 176 -8.04 10.31 -3.23
N GLU A 177 -8.82 11.05 -3.99
CA GLU A 177 -10.27 11.11 -3.87
C GLU A 177 -10.93 10.47 -5.09
N TYR A 178 -11.94 9.64 -4.84
CA TYR A 178 -12.69 9.00 -5.93
C TYR A 178 -14.12 8.66 -5.51
N PHE A 179 -14.96 8.48 -6.52
CA PHE A 179 -16.39 8.22 -6.37
C PHE A 179 -16.75 6.88 -6.97
N VAL A 180 -17.53 6.09 -6.25
CA VAL A 180 -17.85 4.71 -6.61
C VAL A 180 -19.36 4.53 -6.63
N ARG A 181 -19.85 3.81 -7.64
CA ARG A 181 -21.22 3.32 -7.70
C ARG A 181 -21.22 1.83 -7.36
N HIS A 182 -21.86 1.50 -6.25
CA HIS A 182 -22.04 0.13 -5.81
C HIS A 182 -23.43 -0.39 -6.15
N LEU A 183 -23.50 -1.68 -6.42
CA LEU A 183 -24.75 -2.43 -6.54
C LEU A 183 -24.70 -3.63 -5.60
N TYR A 184 -25.60 -3.64 -4.63
CA TYR A 184 -25.69 -4.67 -3.59
C TYR A 184 -26.95 -5.51 -3.76
N ARG A 185 -26.81 -6.84 -3.71
CA ARG A 185 -27.94 -7.77 -3.64
C ARG A 185 -27.96 -8.47 -2.29
N PRO A 186 -28.87 -8.09 -1.37
CA PRO A 186 -28.95 -8.71 -0.05
C PRO A 186 -29.19 -10.22 -0.07
N SER A 187 -30.01 -10.71 -0.99
CA SER A 187 -30.40 -12.12 -1.07
C SER A 187 -29.24 -13.08 -1.33
N ILE A 188 -28.17 -12.61 -2.00
CA ILE A 188 -26.95 -13.40 -2.26
C ILE A 188 -25.71 -12.84 -1.55
N ARG A 189 -25.86 -11.74 -0.79
CA ARG A 189 -24.77 -11.05 -0.05
C ARG A 189 -23.56 -10.72 -0.94
N THR A 190 -23.85 -10.19 -2.12
CA THR A 190 -22.84 -9.77 -3.09
C THR A 190 -22.99 -8.28 -3.36
N LEU A 191 -21.86 -7.57 -3.33
CA LEU A 191 -21.73 -6.14 -3.64
C LEU A 191 -20.74 -6.02 -4.80
N THR A 192 -21.15 -5.49 -5.94
CA THR A 192 -20.23 -5.10 -7.02
C THR A 192 -20.06 -3.60 -7.04
N TRP A 193 -18.99 -3.12 -7.66
CA TRP A 193 -18.81 -1.69 -7.90
C TRP A 193 -18.08 -1.39 -9.19
N THR A 194 -18.30 -0.17 -9.66
CA THR A 194 -17.50 0.53 -10.67
C THR A 194 -17.26 1.95 -10.17
N LEU A 195 -16.36 2.69 -10.82
CA LEU A 195 -16.28 4.13 -10.64
C LEU A 195 -17.64 4.78 -10.95
N ASP A 196 -17.99 5.85 -10.25
CA ASP A 196 -19.12 6.71 -10.63
C ASP A 196 -18.67 7.71 -11.69
N TYR A 197 -18.92 7.39 -12.96
CA TYR A 197 -18.52 8.22 -14.09
C TYR A 197 -19.28 9.54 -14.20
N ASP A 198 -20.31 9.78 -13.38
CA ASP A 198 -20.96 11.09 -13.27
C ASP A 198 -20.13 12.09 -12.45
N ARG A 199 -19.04 11.62 -11.82
CA ARG A 199 -18.12 12.42 -11.02
C ARG A 199 -16.66 12.14 -11.38
N GLN A 200 -15.86 13.19 -11.40
CA GLN A 200 -14.44 13.08 -11.68
C GLN A 200 -13.69 12.57 -10.44
N SER A 201 -12.85 11.56 -10.66
CA SER A 201 -12.08 10.88 -9.62
C SER A 201 -10.59 10.94 -9.95
N ASP A 202 -9.73 10.89 -8.93
CA ASP A 202 -8.27 10.81 -9.11
C ASP A 202 -7.83 9.45 -9.66
N LEU A 203 -8.66 8.41 -9.51
CA LEU A 203 -8.42 7.11 -10.15
C LEU A 203 -8.82 7.18 -11.63
N GLU A 204 -8.06 6.48 -12.48
CA GLU A 204 -8.44 6.29 -13.89
C GLU A 204 -9.69 5.40 -13.89
N ASP A 205 -9.62 4.18 -13.35
CA ASP A 205 -10.82 3.34 -13.22
C ASP A 205 -10.72 2.35 -12.06
N THR A 206 -11.87 1.90 -11.58
CA THR A 206 -11.96 0.80 -10.62
C THR A 206 -13.21 -0.03 -10.84
N ALA A 207 -13.06 -1.34 -10.74
CA ALA A 207 -14.17 -2.28 -10.69
C ALA A 207 -13.86 -3.42 -9.71
N GLY A 208 -14.88 -4.00 -9.10
CA GLY A 208 -14.65 -5.12 -8.19
C GLY A 208 -15.92 -5.69 -7.57
N TYR A 209 -15.73 -6.64 -6.67
CA TYR A 209 -16.80 -7.19 -5.86
C TYR A 209 -16.36 -7.67 -4.47
N TRP A 210 -17.34 -7.68 -3.57
CA TRP A 210 -17.37 -8.42 -2.32
C TRP A 210 -18.47 -9.47 -2.42
N SER A 211 -18.21 -10.69 -1.95
CA SER A 211 -19.24 -11.71 -1.79
C SER A 211 -19.01 -12.50 -0.52
N VAL A 212 -20.06 -12.70 0.27
CA VAL A 212 -19.97 -13.40 1.56
C VAL A 212 -20.88 -14.64 1.54
N VAL A 213 -20.25 -15.81 1.65
CA VAL A 213 -20.94 -17.10 1.64
C VAL A 213 -20.85 -17.72 3.05
N PRO A 214 -21.96 -18.12 3.68
CA PRO A 214 -21.93 -18.87 4.93
C PRO A 214 -21.13 -20.17 4.75
N LEU A 215 -20.38 -20.54 5.77
CA LEU A 215 -19.67 -21.81 5.83
C LEU A 215 -20.19 -22.65 7.00
N ASP A 216 -20.34 -23.93 6.73
CA ASP A 216 -20.61 -24.93 7.76
C ASP A 216 -19.29 -25.56 8.17
N LYS A 217 -18.78 -25.15 9.33
CA LYS A 217 -17.52 -25.68 9.88
C LYS A 217 -17.79 -26.34 11.22
N GLU A 218 -17.27 -27.55 11.42
CA GLU A 218 -17.35 -28.28 12.71
C GLU A 218 -18.80 -28.45 13.23
N GLY A 219 -19.77 -28.60 12.34
CA GLY A 219 -21.19 -28.73 12.71
C GLY A 219 -21.84 -27.43 13.22
N LYS A 220 -21.13 -26.30 13.22
CA LYS A 220 -21.65 -24.97 13.55
C LYS A 220 -22.07 -24.26 12.27
N VAL A 221 -23.31 -24.48 11.89
CA VAL A 221 -23.92 -23.85 10.71
C VAL A 221 -24.00 -22.34 10.91
N GLY A 222 -23.39 -21.58 10.00
CA GLY A 222 -23.55 -20.12 9.92
C GLY A 222 -22.73 -19.28 10.90
N ASP A 223 -21.85 -19.87 11.72
CA ASP A 223 -20.91 -19.13 12.58
C ASP A 223 -19.64 -18.69 11.82
N TRP A 224 -19.39 -19.30 10.66
CA TRP A 224 -18.28 -18.98 9.78
C TRP A 224 -18.78 -18.46 8.44
N SER A 225 -17.94 -17.65 7.79
CA SER A 225 -18.19 -17.15 6.46
C SER A 225 -16.94 -17.17 5.61
N ARG A 226 -17.09 -17.45 4.32
CA ARG A 226 -16.08 -17.25 3.29
C ARG A 226 -16.31 -15.93 2.61
N VAL A 227 -15.32 -15.06 2.67
CA VAL A 227 -15.31 -13.77 2.00
C VAL A 227 -14.51 -13.89 0.72
N PHE A 228 -15.13 -13.53 -0.40
CA PHE A 228 -14.49 -13.36 -1.68
C PHE A 228 -14.39 -11.87 -1.98
N TYR A 229 -13.18 -11.43 -2.31
CA TYR A 229 -12.89 -10.06 -2.71
C TYR A 229 -12.18 -10.09 -4.06
N SER A 230 -12.61 -9.24 -4.99
CA SER A 230 -11.82 -8.93 -6.17
C SER A 230 -11.84 -7.46 -6.46
N VAL A 231 -10.71 -6.95 -6.92
CA VAL A 231 -10.57 -5.56 -7.35
C VAL A 231 -9.68 -5.50 -8.57
N ASP A 232 -10.06 -4.66 -9.51
CA ASP A 232 -9.30 -4.24 -10.67
C ASP A 232 -9.15 -2.73 -10.58
N LEU A 233 -7.91 -2.25 -10.68
CA LEU A 233 -7.55 -0.85 -10.49
C LEU A 233 -6.71 -0.36 -11.66
N ARG A 234 -7.08 0.81 -12.16
CA ARG A 234 -6.26 1.60 -13.07
C ARG A 234 -5.91 2.92 -12.39
N ILE A 235 -4.61 3.13 -12.24
CA ILE A 235 -4.06 4.29 -11.57
C ILE A 235 -3.41 5.16 -12.66
N PRO A 236 -3.70 6.46 -12.73
CA PRO A 236 -3.14 7.30 -13.76
C PRO A 236 -1.62 7.48 -13.58
N ALA A 237 -0.92 7.70 -14.68
CA ALA A 237 0.55 7.72 -14.73
C ALA A 237 1.20 8.84 -13.88
N TRP A 238 0.45 9.88 -13.52
CA TRP A 238 0.95 10.98 -12.70
C TRP A 238 1.08 10.61 -11.21
N VAL A 239 0.46 9.52 -10.76
CA VAL A 239 0.55 9.06 -9.37
C VAL A 239 1.94 8.45 -9.12
N PRO A 240 2.66 8.86 -8.06
CA PRO A 240 3.99 8.34 -7.78
C PRO A 240 4.02 6.81 -7.64
N GLN A 241 5.03 6.16 -8.22
CA GLN A 241 5.18 4.70 -8.19
C GLN A 241 5.19 4.12 -6.78
N LEU A 242 5.67 4.86 -5.78
CA LEU A 242 5.60 4.46 -4.37
C LEU A 242 4.14 4.26 -3.91
N VAL A 243 3.25 5.18 -4.26
CA VAL A 243 1.82 5.11 -3.94
C VAL A 243 1.16 3.97 -4.70
N VAL A 244 1.49 3.80 -6.00
CA VAL A 244 1.03 2.68 -6.82
C VAL A 244 1.41 1.33 -6.19
N ASN A 245 2.67 1.19 -5.75
CA ASN A 245 3.18 -0.03 -5.12
C ASN A 245 2.47 -0.31 -3.78
N ILE A 246 2.20 0.73 -3.00
CA ILE A 246 1.45 0.62 -1.74
C ILE A 246 0.02 0.18 -2.02
N LEU A 247 -0.68 0.82 -2.96
CA LEU A 247 -2.03 0.45 -3.35
C LEU A 247 -2.09 -1.00 -3.84
N ASN A 248 -1.19 -1.40 -4.74
CA ASN A 248 -1.19 -2.76 -5.29
C ASN A 248 -0.85 -3.84 -4.23
N THR A 249 0.15 -3.59 -3.38
CA THR A 249 0.61 -4.57 -2.38
C THR A 249 -0.34 -4.65 -1.18
N GLN A 250 -0.79 -3.49 -0.69
CA GLN A 250 -1.63 -3.43 0.49
C GLN A 250 -3.08 -3.75 0.17
N ALA A 251 -3.65 -3.27 -0.95
CA ALA A 251 -5.09 -3.41 -1.19
C ALA A 251 -5.56 -4.87 -1.17
N LEU A 252 -4.74 -5.84 -1.58
CA LEU A 252 -5.12 -7.26 -1.50
C LEU A 252 -4.88 -7.85 -0.12
N THR A 253 -3.78 -7.49 0.54
CA THR A 253 -3.44 -8.09 1.83
C THR A 253 -4.29 -7.52 2.96
N THR A 254 -4.54 -6.22 2.96
CA THR A 254 -5.24 -5.54 4.04
C THR A 254 -6.75 -5.62 3.88
N ALA A 255 -7.29 -5.69 2.64
CA ALA A 255 -8.72 -5.63 2.40
C ALA A 255 -9.49 -6.73 3.16
N THR A 256 -9.06 -7.99 3.11
CA THR A 256 -9.77 -9.05 3.84
C THR A 256 -9.34 -9.13 5.30
N ALA A 257 -8.14 -8.66 5.65
CA ALA A 257 -7.62 -8.70 7.02
C ALA A 257 -8.42 -7.80 7.97
N TRP A 258 -8.74 -6.56 7.55
CA TRP A 258 -9.56 -5.68 8.37
C TRP A 258 -11.00 -6.21 8.49
N VAL A 259 -11.57 -6.75 7.41
CA VAL A 259 -12.93 -7.34 7.43
C VAL A 259 -12.97 -8.46 8.45
N LYS A 260 -12.02 -9.39 8.40
CA LYS A 260 -11.90 -10.48 9.37
C LYS A 260 -11.83 -9.95 10.79
N THR A 261 -10.88 -9.04 11.06
CA THR A 261 -10.63 -8.50 12.39
C THR A 261 -11.86 -7.80 12.97
N GLN A 262 -12.50 -6.92 12.20
CA GLN A 262 -13.64 -6.13 12.66
C GLN A 262 -14.91 -6.99 12.81
N SER A 263 -15.11 -7.96 11.92
CA SER A 263 -16.28 -8.85 11.98
C SER A 263 -16.20 -9.82 13.14
N GLU A 264 -15.03 -10.45 13.36
CA GLU A 264 -14.82 -11.36 14.49
C GLU A 264 -14.94 -10.61 15.83
N ARG A 265 -14.38 -9.40 15.92
CA ARG A 265 -14.55 -8.54 17.10
C ARG A 265 -16.01 -8.19 17.36
N ALA A 266 -16.76 -7.78 16.34
CA ALA A 266 -18.18 -7.47 16.47
C ALA A 266 -18.96 -8.71 16.91
N TYR A 267 -18.64 -9.87 16.32
CA TYR A 267 -19.31 -11.13 16.64
C TYR A 267 -19.06 -11.54 18.10
N GLN A 268 -17.81 -11.53 18.55
CA GLN A 268 -17.45 -11.83 19.94
C GLN A 268 -18.13 -10.87 20.93
N THR A 269 -18.18 -9.58 20.61
CA THR A 269 -18.84 -8.58 21.47
C THR A 269 -20.33 -8.88 21.63
N SER A 270 -21.02 -9.20 20.52
CA SER A 270 -22.46 -9.56 20.55
C SER A 270 -22.74 -10.87 21.29
N ALA A 271 -21.80 -11.82 21.25
CA ALA A 271 -21.92 -13.06 22.01
C ALA A 271 -21.77 -12.83 23.52
N LEU A 272 -20.87 -11.92 23.91
CA LEU A 272 -20.62 -11.58 25.32
C LEU A 272 -21.70 -10.70 25.94
N SER A 273 -22.34 -9.82 25.17
CA SER A 273 -23.43 -8.97 25.69
C SER A 273 -24.71 -9.74 26.00
N GLY A 274 -24.76 -11.06 25.72
CA GLY A 274 -25.98 -11.87 25.84
C GLY A 274 -27.05 -11.46 24.83
N GLU A 275 -26.72 -10.56 23.91
CA GLU A 275 -27.60 -9.98 22.90
C GLU A 275 -27.60 -10.83 21.62
N ARG A 276 -27.12 -12.08 21.70
CA ARG A 276 -27.63 -13.14 20.81
C ARG A 276 -29.13 -13.13 21.00
N ARG A 277 -29.83 -12.39 20.13
CA ARG A 277 -31.26 -12.45 19.93
C ARG A 277 -31.58 -13.93 19.74
N ARG A 278 -31.89 -14.61 20.84
CA ARG A 278 -32.61 -15.87 20.82
C ARG A 278 -33.85 -15.56 19.99
N PRO A 279 -34.11 -16.28 18.90
CA PRO A 279 -35.45 -16.31 18.34
C PRO A 279 -36.33 -16.83 19.49
N ASP A 280 -37.09 -15.93 20.10
CA ASP A 280 -38.18 -16.19 21.03
C ASP A 280 -37.98 -17.34 22.04
N ALA A 281 -37.20 -17.11 23.10
CA ALA A 281 -37.29 -17.96 24.28
C ALA A 281 -37.07 -17.17 25.59
N ARG A 282 -38.15 -17.15 26.38
CA ARG A 282 -38.35 -16.52 27.68
C ARG A 282 -37.17 -16.63 28.67
N ALA A 283 -37.12 -15.60 29.51
CA ALA A 283 -36.17 -15.28 30.58
C ALA A 283 -35.87 -16.40 31.59
N SER A 284 -34.62 -16.44 32.08
CA SER A 284 -34.30 -16.51 33.53
C SER A 284 -32.79 -16.39 33.78
N GLY A 285 -32.40 -15.60 34.80
CA GLY A 285 -31.23 -15.89 35.65
C GLY A 285 -29.87 -15.31 35.24
N ARG A 286 -29.46 -14.28 35.97
CA ARG A 286 -28.17 -13.55 35.90
C ARG A 286 -27.22 -14.07 37.01
N THR A 287 -25.91 -14.17 36.76
CA THR A 287 -24.79 -13.69 37.63
C THR A 287 -23.41 -14.16 37.13
N GLY A 288 -22.40 -13.25 37.15
CA GLY A 288 -20.97 -13.60 37.04
C GLY A 288 -20.11 -12.51 36.37
N SER A 289 -19.72 -11.48 37.12
CA SER A 289 -18.88 -10.37 36.65
C SER A 289 -17.39 -10.66 36.85
N SER A 290 -16.70 -11.08 35.79
CA SER A 290 -15.26 -10.80 35.62
C SER A 290 -15.17 -9.60 34.68
N SER A 291 -14.29 -8.64 34.99
CA SER A 291 -14.09 -7.40 34.24
C SER A 291 -13.97 -7.68 32.74
N LEU A 292 -15.06 -7.34 32.04
CA LEU A 292 -15.25 -7.52 30.60
C LEU A 292 -14.13 -6.85 29.79
N ALA A 293 -13.57 -5.76 30.32
CA ALA A 293 -12.45 -5.04 29.73
C ALA A 293 -11.19 -5.91 29.63
N ASP A 294 -10.89 -6.73 30.64
CA ASP A 294 -9.67 -7.54 30.68
C ASP A 294 -9.71 -8.70 29.69
N LYS A 295 -10.88 -9.31 29.48
CA LYS A 295 -11.07 -10.37 28.49
C LYS A 295 -10.96 -9.84 27.05
N ILE A 296 -11.50 -8.64 26.80
CA ILE A 296 -11.40 -7.99 25.49
C ILE A 296 -9.96 -7.56 25.20
N ALA A 297 -9.25 -7.00 26.18
CA ALA A 297 -7.85 -6.60 26.02
C ALA A 297 -6.93 -7.79 25.73
N LYS A 298 -7.13 -8.91 26.42
CA LYS A 298 -6.33 -10.13 26.22
C LYS A 298 -6.57 -10.78 24.86
N SER A 299 -7.84 -10.93 24.45
CA SER A 299 -8.20 -11.51 23.15
C SER A 299 -7.72 -10.64 21.96
N ALA A 300 -7.77 -9.31 22.11
CA ALA A 300 -7.26 -8.39 21.10
C ALA A 300 -5.73 -8.42 20.97
N ALA A 301 -5.00 -8.66 22.07
CA ALA A 301 -3.54 -8.82 22.06
C ALA A 301 -3.10 -10.13 21.39
N GLU A 302 -3.79 -11.25 21.69
CA GLU A 302 -3.51 -12.57 21.10
C GLU A 302 -3.88 -12.64 19.61
N SER A 303 -4.91 -11.90 19.19
CA SER A 303 -5.27 -11.80 17.76
C SER A 303 -4.23 -11.01 16.96
N ARG A 304 -3.59 -10.00 17.56
CA ARG A 304 -2.57 -9.18 16.87
C ARG A 304 -1.29 -9.96 16.54
N SER A 305 -0.88 -10.92 17.37
CA SER A 305 0.32 -11.73 17.14
C SER A 305 0.14 -12.83 16.09
N ASN A 306 -1.08 -13.37 15.95
CA ASN A 306 -1.36 -14.46 14.99
C ASN A 306 -1.70 -13.98 13.55
N ILE A 307 -2.05 -12.72 13.35
CA ILE A 307 -2.50 -12.19 12.04
C ILE A 307 -1.32 -11.91 11.08
N TYR A 308 -0.10 -11.72 11.61
CA TYR A 308 1.10 -11.47 10.81
C TYR A 308 2.13 -12.59 11.05
N GLY A 309 1.92 -13.72 10.37
CA GLY A 309 2.84 -14.86 10.44
C GLY A 309 4.28 -14.47 10.05
N GLY A 310 5.17 -14.47 11.05
CA GLY A 310 6.61 -14.22 10.91
C GLY A 310 7.05 -12.89 11.52
N GLY A 311 7.33 -12.89 12.83
CA GLY A 311 7.81 -11.71 13.57
C GLY A 311 9.03 -11.04 12.92
N ASP A 312 9.97 -11.82 12.37
CA ASP A 312 11.24 -11.26 11.91
C ASP A 312 11.15 -10.40 10.63
N LEU A 313 10.22 -10.70 9.73
CA LEU A 313 10.03 -9.94 8.48
C LEU A 313 9.12 -8.73 8.65
N TRP A 314 8.14 -8.82 9.57
CA TRP A 314 7.23 -7.71 9.87
C TRP A 314 7.86 -6.68 10.79
N GLU A 315 8.58 -7.10 11.84
CA GLU A 315 9.33 -6.17 12.71
C GLU A 315 10.40 -5.42 11.91
N GLY A 316 11.09 -6.09 10.97
CA GLY A 316 12.03 -5.43 10.06
C GLY A 316 11.36 -4.39 9.15
N PHE A 317 10.19 -4.69 8.60
CA PHE A 317 9.43 -3.74 7.78
C PHE A 317 8.85 -2.58 8.61
N VAL A 318 8.31 -2.85 9.79
CA VAL A 318 7.77 -1.84 10.71
C VAL A 318 8.88 -0.93 11.21
N GLN A 319 10.05 -1.48 11.53
CA GLN A 319 11.22 -0.70 11.94
C GLN A 319 11.73 0.19 10.79
N GLU A 320 11.93 -0.37 9.60
CA GLU A 320 12.34 0.42 8.42
C GLU A 320 11.33 1.53 8.11
N PHE A 321 10.03 1.26 8.26
CA PHE A 321 8.98 2.26 8.02
C PHE A 321 8.90 3.31 9.14
N SER A 322 9.13 2.92 10.39
CA SER A 322 9.22 3.84 11.54
C SER A 322 10.39 4.80 11.37
N ASP A 323 11.56 4.30 10.96
CA ASP A 323 12.76 5.10 10.73
C ASP A 323 12.56 6.13 9.61
N ILE A 324 11.83 5.75 8.54
CA ILE A 324 11.43 6.68 7.46
C ILE A 324 10.48 7.76 8.00
N ILE A 325 9.50 7.39 8.83
CA ILE A 325 8.55 8.35 9.43
C ILE A 325 9.27 9.32 10.37
N ASP A 326 10.18 8.83 11.21
CA ASP A 326 10.89 9.67 12.16
C ASP A 326 11.92 10.58 11.48
N THR A 327 12.54 10.12 10.39
CA THR A 327 13.34 10.96 9.50
C THR A 327 12.50 12.09 8.88
N ALA A 328 11.29 11.79 8.42
CA ALA A 328 10.38 12.79 7.87
C ALA A 328 9.90 13.81 8.93
N LYS A 329 9.59 13.35 10.15
CA LYS A 329 9.24 14.23 11.28
C LYS A 329 10.41 15.13 11.66
N TYR A 330 11.63 14.59 11.73
CA TYR A 330 12.84 15.36 12.00
C TYR A 330 13.06 16.46 10.94
N ALA A 331 12.94 16.12 9.65
CA ALA A 331 13.03 17.09 8.56
C ALA A 331 11.97 18.20 8.67
N SER A 332 10.74 17.86 9.07
CA SER A 332 9.68 18.85 9.32
C SER A 332 10.01 19.78 10.49
N GLN A 333 10.55 19.26 11.60
CA GLN A 333 10.95 20.08 12.75
C GLN A 333 12.12 21.01 12.40
N VAL A 334 13.08 20.55 11.60
CA VAL A 334 14.19 21.39 11.10
C VAL A 334 13.64 22.54 10.27
N LYS A 335 12.67 22.28 9.38
CA LYS A 335 12.01 23.32 8.58
C LYS A 335 11.34 24.39 9.45
N GLU A 336 10.60 23.98 10.47
CA GLU A 336 9.94 24.91 11.40
C GLU A 336 10.96 25.77 12.17
N ARG A 337 12.07 25.17 12.62
CA ARG A 337 13.16 25.90 13.30
C ARG A 337 13.84 26.91 12.37
N THR A 338 14.08 26.55 11.12
CA THR A 338 14.66 27.46 10.12
C THR A 338 13.72 28.63 9.84
N GLN A 339 12.42 28.36 9.66
CA GLN A 339 11.42 29.43 9.47
C GLN A 339 11.35 30.36 10.67
N LYS A 340 11.32 29.83 11.90
CA LYS A 340 11.36 30.64 13.13
C LYS A 340 12.65 31.48 13.24
N ARG A 341 13.80 30.96 12.79
CA ARG A 341 15.06 31.73 12.76
C ARG A 341 14.99 32.86 11.74
N GLU A 342 14.45 32.63 10.55
CA GLU A 342 14.25 33.66 9.54
C GLU A 342 13.28 34.76 10.01
N GLU A 343 12.17 34.39 10.65
CA GLU A 343 11.21 35.34 11.22
C GLU A 343 11.84 36.19 12.34
N ARG A 344 12.64 35.57 13.22
CA ARG A 344 13.41 36.31 14.24
C ARG A 344 14.45 37.23 13.63
N ALA A 345 15.17 36.79 12.60
CA ALA A 345 16.14 37.61 11.88
C ALA A 345 15.48 38.81 11.19
N LYS A 346 14.33 38.60 10.52
CA LYS A 346 13.52 39.68 9.92
C LYS A 346 13.02 40.66 10.98
N SER A 347 12.52 40.16 12.11
CA SER A 347 12.09 41.04 13.21
C SER A 347 13.25 41.84 13.81
N ALA A 348 14.44 41.27 13.91
CA ALA A 348 15.63 41.98 14.39
C ALA A 348 16.09 43.07 13.42
N ARG A 349 16.07 42.82 12.10
CA ARG A 349 16.37 43.82 11.07
C ARG A 349 15.37 44.98 11.06
N ARG A 350 14.07 44.69 11.17
CA ARG A 350 13.02 45.72 11.33
C ARG A 350 13.27 46.64 12.53
N LYS A 351 13.75 46.09 13.65
CA LYS A 351 14.10 46.89 14.84
C LYS A 351 15.34 47.76 14.65
N LYS A 352 16.25 47.41 13.73
CA LYS A 352 17.47 48.18 13.43
C LYS A 352 17.28 49.26 12.35
N GLY A 353 16.10 49.39 11.77
CA GLY A 353 15.84 50.35 10.69
C GLY A 353 16.53 49.99 9.36
N GLU A 354 17.01 48.76 9.20
CA GLU A 354 17.57 48.29 7.94
C GLU A 354 16.43 48.07 6.94
N THR A 355 16.27 48.98 5.98
CA THR A 355 15.37 48.82 4.84
C THR A 355 15.91 47.73 3.92
N GLU A 356 15.11 46.68 3.68
CA GLU A 356 15.47 45.55 2.83
C GLU A 356 15.80 46.04 1.41
N ALA A 357 17.05 45.86 0.97
CA ALA A 357 17.40 45.92 -0.45
C ALA A 357 16.64 44.79 -1.15
N GLY A 358 15.70 45.14 -2.03
CA GLY A 358 14.71 44.24 -2.60
C GLY A 358 15.30 43.03 -3.32
N ALA A 359 15.32 41.88 -2.63
CA ALA A 359 15.36 40.57 -3.26
C ALA A 359 13.90 40.09 -3.36
N GLY A 360 13.39 39.98 -4.58
CA GLY A 360 12.00 39.65 -4.86
C GLY A 360 11.54 38.34 -4.20
N PRO A 361 10.28 38.26 -3.73
CA PRO A 361 9.77 37.18 -2.89
C PRO A 361 9.61 35.80 -3.57
N ASP A 362 9.97 35.64 -4.84
CA ASP A 362 9.76 34.40 -5.61
C ASP A 362 10.99 33.47 -5.71
N ASP A 363 12.21 33.95 -5.45
CA ASP A 363 13.42 33.19 -5.76
C ASP A 363 13.80 32.17 -4.65
N SER A 364 13.58 32.54 -3.38
CA SER A 364 13.96 31.70 -2.23
C SER A 364 13.09 30.46 -2.03
N ARG A 365 11.81 30.50 -2.42
CA ARG A 365 10.90 29.35 -2.34
C ARG A 365 11.22 28.29 -3.39
N ASN A 366 11.70 28.70 -4.56
CA ASN A 366 12.13 27.79 -5.61
C ASN A 366 13.47 27.16 -5.26
N ILE A 367 14.42 27.92 -4.70
CA ILE A 367 15.70 27.39 -4.21
C ILE A 367 15.50 26.34 -3.11
N LEU A 368 14.62 26.58 -2.14
CA LEU A 368 14.34 25.59 -1.08
C LEU A 368 13.67 24.32 -1.63
N ARG A 369 12.76 24.44 -2.61
CA ARG A 369 12.12 23.28 -3.25
C ARG A 369 13.14 22.43 -4.03
N VAL A 370 14.02 23.07 -4.79
CA VAL A 370 15.10 22.40 -5.53
C VAL A 370 16.06 21.71 -4.56
N LEU A 371 16.47 22.39 -3.48
CA LEU A 371 17.37 21.81 -2.48
C LEU A 371 16.75 20.57 -1.81
N TRP A 372 15.45 20.61 -1.50
CA TRP A 372 14.75 19.49 -0.86
C TRP A 372 14.60 18.29 -1.80
N MET A 373 14.28 18.54 -3.08
CA MET A 373 14.24 17.50 -4.11
C MET A 373 15.62 16.84 -4.30
N THR A 374 16.71 17.62 -4.28
CA THR A 374 18.08 17.10 -4.38
C THR A 374 18.47 16.24 -3.19
N ILE A 375 18.12 16.66 -1.96
CA ILE A 375 18.37 15.86 -0.75
C ILE A 375 17.59 14.54 -0.79
N LEU A 376 16.33 14.58 -1.21
CA LEU A 376 15.50 13.38 -1.37
C LEU A 376 16.09 12.43 -2.43
N PHE A 377 16.51 12.97 -3.57
CA PHE A 377 17.10 12.19 -4.66
C PHE A 377 18.44 11.56 -4.25
N TYR A 378 19.27 12.30 -3.49
CA TYR A 378 20.51 11.80 -2.92
C TYR A 378 20.26 10.67 -1.90
N GLY A 379 19.28 10.82 -1.00
CA GLY A 379 18.91 9.78 -0.05
C GLY A 379 18.44 8.48 -0.73
N ILE A 380 17.63 8.59 -1.79
CA ILE A 380 17.15 7.43 -2.56
C ILE A 380 18.28 6.73 -3.32
N THR A 381 19.19 7.50 -3.93
CA THR A 381 20.35 6.93 -4.65
C THR A 381 21.33 6.24 -3.70
N GLN A 382 21.60 6.82 -2.52
CA GLN A 382 22.42 6.17 -1.50
C GLN A 382 21.80 4.84 -1.03
N LEU A 383 20.49 4.82 -0.75
CA LEU A 383 19.78 3.59 -0.37
C LEU A 383 19.88 2.48 -1.44
N TRP A 384 19.83 2.86 -2.73
CA TRP A 384 19.99 1.95 -3.85
C TRP A 384 21.41 1.38 -3.94
N ILE A 385 22.43 2.22 -3.78
CA ILE A 385 23.84 1.82 -3.77
C ILE A 385 24.09 0.81 -2.62
N THR A 386 23.64 1.12 -1.40
CA THR A 386 23.83 0.22 -0.25
C THR A 386 23.10 -1.12 -0.43
N LYS A 387 21.99 -1.15 -1.17
CA LYS A 387 21.25 -2.38 -1.48
C LYS A 387 21.91 -3.19 -2.58
N ALA A 388 22.54 -2.55 -3.56
CA ALA A 388 23.33 -3.21 -4.60
C ALA A 388 24.58 -3.85 -3.99
N GLU A 389 25.30 -3.15 -3.12
CA GLU A 389 26.49 -3.67 -2.43
C GLU A 389 26.15 -4.89 -1.55
N ARG A 390 25.04 -4.85 -0.81
CA ARG A 390 24.57 -6.01 -0.02
C ARG A 390 24.20 -7.24 -0.85
N ARG A 391 23.83 -7.07 -2.13
CA ARG A 391 23.58 -8.20 -3.05
C ARG A 391 24.87 -8.79 -3.60
N VAL A 392 25.89 -7.96 -3.84
CA VAL A 392 27.20 -8.42 -4.32
C VAL A 392 27.91 -9.25 -3.24
N VAL A 393 27.87 -8.80 -1.98
CA VAL A 393 28.47 -9.53 -0.84
C VAL A 393 27.79 -10.89 -0.61
N LYS A 394 26.45 -10.95 -0.69
CA LYS A 394 25.73 -12.24 -0.58
C LYS A 394 25.96 -13.19 -1.76
N GLY A 395 26.36 -12.67 -2.93
CA GLY A 395 26.72 -13.48 -4.09
C GLY A 395 28.13 -14.09 -3.98
N SER A 396 29.06 -13.42 -3.30
CA SER A 396 30.44 -13.94 -3.14
C SER A 396 30.56 -15.07 -2.13
N ASP A 397 29.66 -15.15 -1.15
CA ASP A 397 29.65 -16.22 -0.14
C ASP A 397 29.05 -17.54 -0.65
N ILE A 398 28.44 -17.54 -1.84
CA ILE A 398 27.90 -18.75 -2.50
C ILE A 398 28.95 -19.41 -3.42
N LEU A 399 30.11 -18.77 -3.62
CA LEU A 399 31.20 -19.24 -4.47
C LEU A 399 32.48 -19.62 -3.68
N LYS A 400 32.39 -19.72 -2.36
CA LYS A 400 33.38 -20.35 -1.48
C LYS A 400 32.76 -21.60 -0.86
#